data_AF-S5ST61-F1
#
_entry.id   AF-S5ST61-F1
#
_cell.length_a   1.000
_cell.length_b   1.000
_cell.length_c   1.000
_cell.angle_alpha   90.00
_cell.angle_beta   90.00
_cell.angle_gamma   90.00
#
_symmetry.space_group_name_H-M   'P 1'
#
loop_
_entity.id
_entity.type
_entity.pdbx_description
1 polymer ?
#
loop_
_entity_poly.entity_id
_entity_poly.type
_entity_poly.pdbx_seq_one_letter_code
_entity_poly.pdbx_strand_id
1 'polypeptide(L)'
;MLLAALIAIPVVASFGARTDEQSAVAGEEDASSTEAGPTEMIALTPDPADFAYAGERSQASFYRLSDGMQVGTANERKARPALSLIKLYIAKYVLDNGTIEESYDALQMLVDSNDRFAAELYRSYPESVDSVAEEYDLYSTRGAEQWGYSVTSTYDAVTFISQLMVENPTHPILTAMSVSTEVAADGYEQDFGTAQLPGVLGTKWGWSDARDLHSSVSFGRGWVAAASVVGSAEDLTEYAEAQLEGPAEAANSRGS
;
A
#
# COMPACT_ATOMS: atom_id res chain seq x y z
N MET A 1 9.35 39.36 41.14
CA MET A 1 10.53 38.67 41.71
C MET A 1 10.51 37.22 41.23
N LEU A 2 11.62 36.79 40.61
CA LEU A 2 12.15 35.44 40.33
C LEU A 2 11.22 34.37 39.70
N LEU A 3 11.64 33.53 38.75
CA LEU A 3 12.84 33.43 37.89
C LEU A 3 12.53 32.29 36.88
N ALA A 4 12.83 32.48 35.60
CA ALA A 4 12.77 31.41 34.58
C ALA A 4 14.07 30.58 34.61
N ALA A 5 13.97 29.26 34.49
CA ALA A 5 15.12 28.37 34.39
C ALA A 5 15.22 27.79 32.96
N LEU A 6 16.29 28.17 32.25
CA LEU A 6 16.78 27.56 31.02
C LEU A 6 17.76 26.44 31.39
N ILE A 7 17.66 25.25 30.79
CA ILE A 7 18.66 24.19 30.91
C ILE A 7 19.33 24.02 29.54
N ALA A 8 20.65 24.21 29.51
CA ALA A 8 21.51 24.09 28.34
C ALA A 8 22.11 22.67 28.22
N ILE A 9 22.30 22.22 26.98
CA ILE A 9 22.93 20.96 26.58
C ILE A 9 24.45 21.16 26.45
N PRO A 10 25.33 20.26 26.93
CA PRO A 10 26.76 20.34 26.62
C PRO A 10 27.12 19.54 25.36
N VAL A 11 27.81 20.21 24.44
CA VAL A 11 28.58 19.62 23.33
C VAL A 11 30.00 19.34 23.83
N VAL A 12 30.57 18.17 23.54
CA VAL A 12 31.98 17.86 23.79
C VAL A 12 32.69 17.67 22.45
N ALA A 13 33.65 18.55 22.17
CA ALA A 13 34.66 18.38 21.13
C ALA A 13 36.01 18.16 21.83
N SER A 14 36.77 17.16 21.39
CA SER A 14 38.15 16.93 21.84
C SER A 14 39.10 17.04 20.65
N PHE A 15 39.93 18.08 20.68
CA PHE A 15 41.14 18.23 19.87
C PHE A 15 42.34 18.12 20.80
N GLY A 16 43.30 17.27 20.47
CA GLY A 16 44.56 17.14 21.21
C GLY A 16 45.59 16.40 20.37
N ALA A 17 46.66 17.10 20.02
CA ALA A 17 47.62 16.77 18.98
C ALA A 17 48.95 16.21 19.52
N ARG A 18 49.68 15.55 18.60
CA ARG A 18 51.15 15.40 18.44
C ARG A 18 51.95 14.60 19.48
N THR A 19 52.74 13.64 18.99
CA THR A 19 54.19 13.85 18.70
C THR A 19 54.73 12.79 17.72
N ASP A 20 55.63 13.24 16.87
CA ASP A 20 56.33 12.55 15.78
C ASP A 20 57.35 11.51 16.25
N GLU A 21 57.63 10.47 15.46
CA GLU A 21 58.97 10.23 14.88
C GLU A 21 58.99 9.07 13.86
N GLN A 22 59.97 9.16 12.97
CA GLN A 22 60.01 8.68 11.60
C GLN A 22 60.96 7.48 11.44
N SER A 23 60.57 6.46 10.66
CA SER A 23 61.54 5.63 9.93
C SER A 23 60.89 4.91 8.75
N ALA A 24 61.51 5.12 7.59
CA ALA A 24 61.05 4.75 6.27
C ALA A 24 61.46 3.33 5.88
N VAL A 25 60.60 2.64 5.12
CA VAL A 25 61.02 1.75 4.03
C VAL A 25 59.98 1.86 2.91
N ALA A 26 60.49 2.06 1.70
CA ALA A 26 59.76 2.26 0.46
C ALA A 26 59.12 0.97 -0.08
N GLY A 27 58.02 1.16 -0.81
CA GLY A 27 57.38 0.18 -1.69
C GLY A 27 56.33 0.89 -2.53
N GLU A 28 56.71 1.30 -3.74
CA GLU A 28 55.81 1.74 -4.81
C GLU A 28 54.89 0.59 -5.23
N GLU A 29 53.57 0.80 -5.24
CA GLU A 29 52.67 0.20 -6.24
C GLU A 29 51.51 1.17 -6.56
N ASP A 30 51.66 1.76 -7.73
CA ASP A 30 50.68 2.06 -8.78
C ASP A 30 49.28 2.60 -8.44
N ALA A 31 49.02 3.79 -8.98
CA ALA A 31 47.70 4.38 -9.09
C ALA A 31 46.97 3.77 -10.29
N SER A 32 45.88 3.04 -10.04
CA SER A 32 44.91 2.71 -11.08
C SER A 32 43.51 3.16 -10.66
N SER A 33 43.13 4.31 -11.20
CA SER A 33 41.76 4.80 -11.27
C SER A 33 40.86 3.72 -11.86
N THR A 34 39.90 3.22 -11.08
CA THR A 34 38.82 2.39 -11.63
C THR A 34 37.53 3.20 -11.56
N GLU A 35 37.00 3.53 -12.73
CA GLU A 35 35.70 4.17 -12.91
C GLU A 35 34.60 3.34 -12.23
N ALA A 36 33.73 4.02 -11.48
CA ALA A 36 32.50 3.43 -10.99
C ALA A 36 31.57 3.21 -12.19
N GLY A 37 31.48 1.96 -12.66
CA GLY A 37 30.45 1.54 -13.60
C GLY A 37 29.05 1.70 -12.99
N PRO A 38 28.00 1.84 -13.81
CA PRO A 38 26.64 1.99 -13.31
C PRO A 38 26.26 0.75 -12.50
N THR A 39 25.84 0.96 -11.26
CA THR A 39 25.25 -0.08 -10.42
C THR A 39 23.99 -0.59 -11.11
N GLU A 40 24.04 -1.79 -11.68
CA GLU A 40 22.84 -2.53 -12.06
C GLU A 40 22.00 -2.72 -10.78
N MET A 41 20.95 -1.93 -10.66
CA MET A 41 19.87 -2.15 -9.71
C MET A 41 19.12 -3.39 -10.18
N ILE A 42 19.48 -4.56 -9.66
CA ILE A 42 18.74 -5.79 -9.88
C ILE A 42 17.33 -5.58 -9.32
N ALA A 43 16.33 -5.56 -10.19
CA ALA A 43 14.93 -5.58 -9.80
C ALA A 43 14.65 -6.89 -9.05
N LEU A 44 14.62 -6.84 -7.72
CA LEU A 44 14.22 -7.96 -6.89
C LEU A 44 12.70 -8.12 -7.00
N THR A 45 12.28 -9.20 -7.66
CA THR A 45 10.94 -9.74 -7.50
C THR A 45 10.81 -10.21 -6.04
N PRO A 46 9.84 -9.70 -5.25
CA PRO A 46 9.68 -10.16 -3.88
C PRO A 46 9.24 -11.63 -3.86
N ASP A 47 10.02 -12.50 -3.21
CA ASP A 47 9.67 -13.90 -3.03
C ASP A 47 8.56 -13.99 -1.97
N PRO A 48 7.46 -14.73 -2.17
CA PRO A 48 6.52 -15.07 -1.10
C PRO A 48 7.19 -15.59 0.19
N ALA A 49 8.35 -16.24 0.07
CA ALA A 49 9.19 -16.68 1.19
C ALA A 49 9.85 -15.54 1.98
N ASP A 50 10.02 -14.34 1.40
CA ASP A 50 10.53 -13.15 2.10
C ASP A 50 9.56 -12.66 3.20
N PHE A 51 8.33 -13.18 3.21
CA PHE A 51 7.26 -12.84 4.13
C PHE A 51 6.97 -13.93 5.18
N ALA A 52 7.86 -14.92 5.35
CA ALA A 52 7.56 -16.23 5.91
C ALA A 52 7.30 -16.36 7.44
N TYR A 53 7.27 -15.30 8.25
CA TYR A 53 6.84 -15.44 9.67
C TYR A 53 5.32 -15.52 9.76
N ALA A 54 4.75 -16.62 10.29
CA ALA A 54 3.31 -16.90 10.26
C ALA A 54 2.43 -15.76 10.84
N GLY A 55 2.84 -15.13 11.94
CA GLY A 55 2.15 -13.95 12.51
C GLY A 55 2.35 -12.65 11.72
N GLU A 56 3.23 -12.66 10.72
CA GLU A 56 3.44 -11.56 9.79
C GLU A 56 2.87 -11.82 8.39
N ARG A 57 2.31 -13.00 8.10
CA ARG A 57 1.81 -13.33 6.76
C ARG A 57 0.48 -12.67 6.43
N SER A 58 -0.30 -12.32 7.45
CA SER A 58 -1.60 -11.69 7.30
C SER A 58 -1.60 -10.28 7.89
N GLN A 59 -2.39 -9.40 7.31
CA GLN A 59 -2.56 -8.02 7.74
C GLN A 59 -4.03 -7.65 7.73
N ALA A 60 -4.47 -6.86 8.71
CA ALA A 60 -5.80 -6.29 8.72
C ALA A 60 -5.76 -4.85 9.24
N SER A 61 -6.61 -4.00 8.68
CA SER A 61 -6.85 -2.63 9.12
C SER A 61 -8.33 -2.29 9.01
N PHE A 62 -8.81 -1.48 9.94
CA PHE A 62 -10.16 -0.93 10.00
C PHE A 62 -10.10 0.53 10.42
N TYR A 63 -10.92 1.35 9.78
CA TYR A 63 -11.09 2.74 10.16
C TYR A 63 -12.57 3.14 10.15
N ARG A 64 -13.02 3.82 11.21
CA ARG A 64 -14.36 4.41 11.29
C ARG A 64 -14.26 5.93 11.30
N LEU A 65 -14.95 6.55 10.35
CA LEU A 65 -14.89 7.99 10.11
C LEU A 65 -15.55 8.80 11.24
N SER A 66 -16.61 8.27 11.87
CA SER A 66 -17.43 9.04 12.83
C SER A 66 -16.68 9.47 14.10
N ASP A 67 -15.69 8.68 14.52
CA ASP A 67 -14.94 8.91 15.76
C ASP A 67 -13.43 8.65 15.61
N GLY A 68 -12.95 8.44 14.38
CA GLY A 68 -11.55 8.15 14.10
C GLY A 68 -11.06 6.82 14.68
N MET A 69 -11.96 5.90 15.03
CA MET A 69 -11.55 4.60 15.56
C MET A 69 -10.71 3.85 14.51
N GLN A 70 -9.50 3.48 14.91
CA GLN A 70 -8.59 2.66 14.13
C GLN A 70 -8.29 1.35 14.86
N VAL A 71 -8.41 0.25 14.13
CA VAL A 71 -8.05 -1.10 14.61
C VAL A 71 -7.22 -1.75 13.52
N GLY A 72 -6.16 -2.47 13.90
CA GLY A 72 -5.35 -3.19 12.93
C GLY A 72 -4.33 -4.10 13.58
N THR A 73 -3.68 -4.93 12.77
CA THR A 73 -2.63 -5.82 13.22
C THR A 73 -1.32 -5.06 13.44
N ALA A 74 -0.42 -5.61 14.27
CA ALA A 74 0.87 -4.97 14.57
C ALA A 74 1.75 -4.73 13.32
N ASN A 75 1.53 -5.50 12.25
CA ASN A 75 2.21 -5.41 10.97
C ASN A 75 1.41 -4.67 9.89
N GLU A 76 0.30 -4.00 10.21
CA GLU A 76 -0.63 -3.39 9.23
C GLU A 76 0.02 -2.35 8.30
N ARG A 77 1.15 -1.76 8.72
CA ARG A 77 1.94 -0.78 7.97
C ARG A 77 3.14 -1.38 7.23
N LYS A 78 3.29 -2.70 7.22
CA LYS A 78 4.37 -3.33 6.44
C LYS A 78 3.94 -3.41 4.98
N ALA A 79 4.79 -2.97 4.06
CA ALA A 79 4.52 -3.12 2.63
C ALA A 79 4.42 -4.61 2.23
N ARG A 80 3.43 -4.94 1.41
CA ARG A 80 3.13 -6.26 0.81
C ARG A 80 2.82 -6.09 -0.66
N PRO A 81 2.92 -7.16 -1.47
CA PRO A 81 2.41 -7.14 -2.84
C PRO A 81 1.00 -6.54 -2.88
N ALA A 82 0.82 -5.47 -3.64
CA ALA A 82 -0.46 -4.78 -3.74
C ALA A 82 -1.47 -5.57 -4.60
N LEU A 83 -0.97 -6.41 -5.50
CA LEU A 83 -1.79 -7.17 -6.45
C LEU A 83 -2.73 -6.20 -7.19
N SER A 84 -3.97 -6.61 -7.46
CA SER A 84 -4.96 -5.73 -8.09
C SER A 84 -5.46 -4.56 -7.23
N LEU A 85 -5.05 -4.42 -5.96
CA LEU A 85 -5.38 -3.20 -5.20
C LEU A 85 -4.67 -1.97 -5.76
N ILE A 86 -3.52 -2.15 -6.42
CA ILE A 86 -2.75 -1.03 -6.98
C ILE A 86 -3.52 -0.24 -8.04
N LYS A 87 -4.46 -0.90 -8.71
CA LYS A 87 -5.34 -0.30 -9.72
C LYS A 87 -6.13 0.89 -9.17
N LEU A 88 -6.40 0.93 -7.85
CA LEU A 88 -7.04 2.07 -7.19
C LEU A 88 -6.22 3.36 -7.33
N TYR A 89 -4.91 3.28 -7.12
CA TYR A 89 -4.00 4.42 -7.20
C TYR A 89 -3.76 4.82 -8.66
N ILE A 90 -3.61 3.85 -9.56
CA ILE A 90 -3.54 4.10 -11.01
C ILE A 90 -4.79 4.86 -11.46
N ALA A 91 -5.98 4.40 -11.07
CA ALA A 91 -7.23 5.03 -11.44
C ALA A 91 -7.36 6.45 -10.90
N LYS A 92 -6.95 6.71 -9.64
CA LYS A 92 -6.95 8.07 -9.08
C LYS A 92 -6.08 9.01 -9.90
N TYR A 93 -4.84 8.60 -10.19
CA TYR A 93 -3.95 9.42 -10.99
C TYR A 93 -4.52 9.74 -12.37
N VAL A 94 -5.08 8.73 -13.05
CA VAL A 94 -5.66 8.88 -14.39
C VAL A 94 -6.91 9.76 -14.38
N LEU A 95 -7.74 9.71 -13.33
CA LEU A 95 -8.90 10.60 -13.22
C LEU A 95 -8.51 12.07 -13.11
N ASP A 96 -7.35 12.37 -12.52
CA ASP A 96 -6.88 13.75 -12.34
C ASP A 96 -6.05 14.27 -13.52
N ASN A 97 -5.29 13.39 -14.17
CA ASN A 97 -4.26 13.77 -15.13
C ASN A 97 -4.49 13.21 -16.55
N GLY A 98 -5.34 12.19 -16.67
CA GLY A 98 -5.59 11.49 -17.91
C GLY A 98 -6.62 12.17 -18.80
N THR A 99 -6.79 11.60 -19.99
CA THR A 99 -7.90 11.98 -20.89
C THR A 99 -9.23 11.43 -20.37
N ILE A 100 -10.33 11.92 -20.94
CA ILE A 100 -11.67 11.40 -20.65
C ILE A 100 -11.77 9.91 -21.02
N GLU A 101 -11.15 9.49 -22.13
CA GLU A 101 -11.16 8.09 -22.57
C GLU A 101 -10.40 7.19 -21.58
N GLU A 102 -9.20 7.59 -21.18
CA GLU A 102 -8.40 6.87 -20.18
C GLU A 102 -9.10 6.85 -18.81
N SER A 103 -9.85 7.90 -18.46
CA SER A 103 -10.69 7.91 -17.26
C SER A 103 -11.78 6.84 -17.30
N TYR A 104 -12.41 6.61 -18.46
CA TYR A 104 -13.37 5.52 -18.62
C TYR A 104 -12.68 4.15 -18.52
N ASP A 105 -11.51 3.99 -19.15
CA ASP A 105 -10.72 2.77 -19.05
C ASP A 105 -10.27 2.49 -17.60
N ALA A 106 -9.90 3.54 -16.86
CA ALA A 106 -9.51 3.44 -15.45
C ALA A 106 -10.68 3.01 -14.57
N LEU A 107 -11.89 3.52 -14.81
CA LEU A 107 -13.07 3.11 -14.08
C LEU A 107 -13.49 1.68 -14.44
N GLN A 108 -13.45 1.33 -15.73
CA GLN A 108 -13.72 -0.04 -16.18
C GLN A 108 -12.73 -1.03 -15.55
N MET A 109 -11.43 -0.69 -15.53
CA MET A 109 -10.37 -1.45 -14.86
C MET A 109 -10.69 -1.78 -13.40
N LEU A 110 -11.35 -0.88 -12.67
CA LEU A 110 -11.75 -1.14 -11.29
C LEU A 110 -12.98 -2.06 -11.20
N VAL A 111 -13.93 -1.91 -12.11
CA VAL A 111 -15.18 -2.67 -12.15
C VAL A 111 -14.90 -4.16 -12.38
N ASP A 112 -14.12 -4.51 -13.40
CA ASP A 112 -13.86 -5.90 -13.81
C ASP A 112 -12.42 -6.36 -13.51
N SER A 113 -11.65 -5.58 -12.75
CA SER A 113 -10.26 -5.86 -12.40
C SER A 113 -9.34 -6.16 -13.60
N ASN A 114 -9.53 -5.46 -14.72
CA ASN A 114 -8.85 -5.75 -15.99
C ASN A 114 -7.35 -5.41 -16.01
N ASP A 115 -6.51 -6.43 -16.19
CA ASP A 115 -5.05 -6.31 -16.24
C ASP A 115 -4.53 -5.63 -17.51
N ARG A 116 -5.25 -5.73 -18.63
CA ARG A 116 -4.86 -5.05 -19.87
C ARG A 116 -4.93 -3.53 -19.69
N PHE A 117 -6.04 -3.03 -19.14
CA PHE A 117 -6.15 -1.60 -18.84
C PHE A 117 -5.12 -1.15 -17.80
N ALA A 118 -4.87 -1.95 -16.76
CA ALA A 118 -3.80 -1.63 -15.81
C ALA A 118 -2.43 -1.53 -16.48
N ALA A 119 -2.08 -2.46 -17.36
CA ALA A 119 -0.82 -2.45 -18.08
C ALA A 119 -0.70 -1.28 -19.06
N GLU A 120 -1.80 -0.89 -19.72
CA GLU A 120 -1.84 0.25 -20.64
C GLU A 120 -1.70 1.58 -19.90
N LEU A 121 -2.55 1.81 -18.90
CA LEU A 121 -2.57 3.04 -18.11
C LEU A 121 -1.28 3.23 -17.32
N TYR A 122 -0.75 2.18 -16.68
CA TYR A 122 0.52 2.28 -15.95
C TYR A 122 1.72 2.53 -16.87
N ARG A 123 1.68 2.05 -18.12
CA ARG A 123 2.73 2.36 -19.10
C ARG A 123 2.68 3.82 -19.55
N SER A 124 1.47 4.38 -19.70
CA SER A 124 1.28 5.80 -19.99
C SER A 124 1.67 6.69 -18.81
N TYR A 125 1.45 6.20 -17.58
CA TYR A 125 1.63 6.92 -16.32
C TYR A 125 2.42 6.09 -15.30
N PRO A 126 3.73 5.84 -15.53
CA PRO A 126 4.56 5.02 -14.64
C PRO A 126 4.70 5.60 -13.23
N GLU A 127 4.54 6.91 -13.07
CA GLU A 127 4.57 7.65 -11.80
C GLU A 127 3.26 7.60 -11.01
N SER A 128 2.19 7.02 -11.58
CA SER A 128 0.83 7.11 -11.05
C SER A 128 0.71 6.65 -9.60
N VAL A 129 1.36 5.53 -9.26
CA VAL A 129 1.32 4.98 -7.90
C VAL A 129 2.06 5.86 -6.91
N ASP A 130 3.30 6.27 -7.23
CA ASP A 130 4.13 7.05 -6.32
C ASP A 130 3.54 8.46 -6.11
N SER A 131 2.96 9.06 -7.16
CA SER A 131 2.30 10.37 -7.08
C SER A 131 1.07 10.34 -6.16
N VAL A 132 0.23 9.32 -6.29
CA VAL A 132 -0.95 9.16 -5.40
C VAL A 132 -0.52 8.77 -4.00
N ALA A 133 0.54 7.98 -3.84
CA ALA A 133 1.09 7.66 -2.53
C ALA A 133 1.60 8.92 -1.81
N GLU A 134 2.27 9.83 -2.52
CA GLU A 134 2.68 11.13 -1.97
C GLU A 134 1.47 12.03 -1.67
N GLU A 135 0.49 12.12 -2.57
CA GLU A 135 -0.73 12.92 -2.39
C GLU A 135 -1.51 12.53 -1.12
N TYR A 136 -1.58 11.23 -0.82
CA TYR A 136 -2.40 10.68 0.27
C TYR A 136 -1.59 10.23 1.50
N ASP A 137 -0.29 10.56 1.58
CA ASP A 137 0.61 10.17 2.69
C ASP A 137 0.68 8.63 2.92
N LEU A 138 0.73 7.84 1.84
CA LEU A 138 0.73 6.38 1.84
C LEU A 138 2.16 5.79 1.90
N TYR A 139 2.81 5.90 3.06
CA TYR A 139 4.25 5.62 3.21
C TYR A 139 4.70 4.17 2.93
N SER A 140 3.78 3.21 2.84
CA SER A 140 4.09 1.81 2.52
C SER A 140 3.75 1.46 1.07
N THR A 141 3.22 2.43 0.32
CA THR A 141 2.76 2.28 -1.05
C THR A 141 3.81 2.85 -1.99
N ARG A 142 4.19 2.04 -2.99
CA ARG A 142 5.16 2.44 -4.01
C ARG A 142 4.95 1.63 -5.28
N GLY A 143 5.22 2.27 -6.41
CA GLY A 143 5.26 1.65 -7.72
C GLY A 143 6.42 0.67 -7.84
N ALA A 144 6.39 -0.10 -8.92
CA ALA A 144 7.48 -0.95 -9.37
C ALA A 144 7.65 -0.81 -10.89
N GLU A 145 8.61 -1.51 -11.48
CA GLU A 145 8.82 -1.51 -12.94
C GLU A 145 7.56 -1.98 -13.70
N GLN A 146 6.79 -2.91 -13.12
CA GLN A 146 5.49 -3.32 -13.61
C GLN A 146 4.45 -3.16 -12.50
N TRP A 147 3.24 -2.72 -12.86
CA TRP A 147 2.17 -2.43 -11.89
C TRP A 147 1.94 -3.60 -10.90
N GLY A 148 1.97 -4.84 -11.37
CA GLY A 148 1.69 -6.04 -10.57
C GLY A 148 2.72 -6.31 -9.46
N TYR A 149 3.93 -5.76 -9.56
CA TYR A 149 4.98 -5.87 -8.53
C TYR A 149 4.99 -4.70 -7.55
N SER A 150 4.08 -3.75 -7.71
CA SER A 150 3.92 -2.64 -6.77
C SER A 150 3.48 -3.16 -5.40
N VAL A 151 3.72 -2.36 -4.37
CA VAL A 151 3.39 -2.74 -2.99
C VAL A 151 2.52 -1.69 -2.32
N THR A 152 1.79 -2.12 -1.30
CA THR A 152 0.97 -1.27 -0.41
C THR A 152 0.85 -1.96 0.95
N SER A 153 0.12 -1.37 1.88
CA SER A 153 -0.22 -2.00 3.16
C SER A 153 -1.73 -1.95 3.40
N THR A 154 -2.29 -2.76 4.30
CA THR A 154 -3.71 -2.65 4.65
C THR A 154 -4.03 -1.29 5.26
N TYR A 155 -3.08 -0.72 6.01
CA TYR A 155 -3.21 0.62 6.57
C TYR A 155 -3.34 1.67 5.47
N ASP A 156 -2.48 1.61 4.45
CA ASP A 156 -2.47 2.58 3.36
C ASP A 156 -3.73 2.46 2.50
N ALA A 157 -4.17 1.23 2.20
CA ALA A 157 -5.41 1.00 1.45
C ALA A 157 -6.64 1.56 2.20
N VAL A 158 -6.72 1.33 3.52
CA VAL A 158 -7.77 1.92 4.37
C VAL A 158 -7.68 3.44 4.39
N THR A 159 -6.46 3.98 4.53
CA THR A 159 -6.20 5.42 4.58
C THR A 159 -6.65 6.09 3.29
N PHE A 160 -6.27 5.55 2.13
CA PHE A 160 -6.66 6.06 0.82
C PHE A 160 -8.18 6.10 0.63
N ILE A 161 -8.88 4.98 0.84
CA ILE A 161 -10.34 4.93 0.67
C ILE A 161 -11.05 5.84 1.70
N SER A 162 -10.54 5.91 2.93
CA SER A 162 -11.14 6.79 3.95
C SER A 162 -11.01 8.28 3.59
N GLN A 163 -9.88 8.70 3.02
CA GLN A 163 -9.66 10.06 2.56
C GLN A 163 -10.56 10.37 1.34
N LEU A 164 -10.67 9.45 0.37
CA LEU A 164 -11.61 9.59 -0.74
C LEU A 164 -13.06 9.79 -0.27
N MET A 165 -13.51 9.02 0.73
CA MET A 165 -14.86 9.15 1.29
C MET A 165 -15.10 10.52 1.95
N VAL A 166 -14.07 11.09 2.59
CA VAL A 166 -14.14 12.41 3.23
C VAL A 166 -14.13 13.54 2.20
N GLU A 167 -13.30 13.41 1.16
CA GLU A 167 -13.18 14.39 0.08
C GLU A 167 -14.43 14.45 -0.79
N ASN A 168 -14.88 13.29 -1.27
CA ASN A 168 -16.06 13.16 -2.11
C ASN A 168 -16.71 11.78 -1.88
N PRO A 169 -17.80 11.69 -1.10
CA PRO A 169 -18.49 10.41 -0.86
C PRO A 169 -19.11 9.79 -2.13
N THR A 170 -19.15 10.54 -3.24
CA THR A 170 -19.58 10.07 -4.57
C THR A 170 -18.43 9.97 -5.56
N HIS A 171 -17.19 9.87 -5.08
CA HIS A 171 -16.01 9.76 -5.93
C HIS A 171 -16.17 8.61 -6.95
N PRO A 172 -15.79 8.79 -8.23
CA PRO A 172 -15.96 7.76 -9.26
C PRO A 172 -15.34 6.40 -8.90
N ILE A 173 -14.20 6.38 -8.20
CA ILE A 173 -13.57 5.15 -7.68
C ILE A 173 -14.48 4.40 -6.71
N LEU A 174 -15.10 5.10 -5.75
CA LEU A 174 -16.03 4.48 -4.79
C LEU A 174 -17.26 3.92 -5.51
N THR A 175 -17.73 4.64 -6.54
CA THR A 175 -18.82 4.15 -7.39
C THR A 175 -18.42 2.89 -8.14
N ALA A 176 -17.24 2.86 -8.76
CA ALA A 176 -16.73 1.70 -9.50
C ALA A 176 -16.58 0.46 -8.60
N MET A 177 -16.05 0.63 -7.39
CA MET A 177 -15.98 -0.43 -6.37
C MET A 177 -17.38 -0.94 -5.94
N SER A 178 -18.41 -0.11 -6.01
CA SER A 178 -19.79 -0.49 -5.63
C SER A 178 -20.54 -1.25 -6.72
N VAL A 179 -20.02 -1.25 -7.95
CA VAL A 179 -20.64 -1.87 -9.12
C VAL A 179 -19.71 -2.86 -9.82
N SER A 180 -18.69 -3.35 -9.10
CA SER A 180 -17.78 -4.37 -9.61
C SER A 180 -18.53 -5.61 -10.07
N THR A 181 -18.02 -6.25 -11.13
CA THR A 181 -18.61 -7.47 -11.66
C THR A 181 -18.35 -8.66 -10.74
N GLU A 182 -19.27 -9.62 -10.69
CA GLU A 182 -19.13 -10.86 -9.88
C GLU A 182 -17.89 -11.67 -10.28
N VAL A 183 -17.50 -11.58 -11.56
CA VAL A 183 -16.33 -12.26 -12.12
C VAL A 183 -15.46 -11.23 -12.82
N ALA A 184 -14.16 -11.24 -12.52
CA ALA A 184 -13.17 -10.38 -13.13
C ALA A 184 -12.91 -10.74 -14.61
N ALA A 185 -12.23 -9.86 -15.34
CA ALA A 185 -11.92 -10.03 -16.75
C ALA A 185 -11.07 -11.29 -17.06
N ASP A 186 -10.32 -11.79 -16.07
CA ASP A 186 -9.53 -13.02 -16.15
C ASP A 186 -10.32 -14.29 -15.79
N GLY A 187 -11.59 -14.14 -15.38
CA GLY A 187 -12.46 -15.24 -14.97
C GLY A 187 -12.41 -15.58 -13.48
N TYR A 188 -11.72 -14.80 -12.64
CA TYR A 188 -11.69 -15.03 -11.19
C TYR A 188 -12.88 -14.40 -10.47
N GLU A 189 -13.46 -15.10 -9.50
CA GLU A 189 -14.61 -14.63 -8.74
C GLU A 189 -14.22 -13.48 -7.80
N GLN A 190 -15.06 -12.45 -7.73
CA GLN A 190 -14.88 -11.24 -6.93
C GLN A 190 -15.90 -11.20 -5.78
N ASP A 191 -15.91 -12.25 -4.95
CA ASP A 191 -16.82 -12.36 -3.80
C ASP A 191 -16.13 -13.00 -2.58
N PHE A 192 -15.03 -12.39 -2.12
CA PHE A 192 -14.24 -12.93 -1.01
C PHE A 192 -13.62 -11.84 -0.13
N GLY A 193 -13.05 -12.26 1.01
CA GLY A 193 -12.35 -11.38 1.94
C GLY A 193 -13.29 -10.38 2.60
N THR A 194 -12.90 -9.10 2.60
CA THR A 194 -13.68 -8.02 3.22
C THR A 194 -15.03 -7.78 2.57
N ALA A 195 -15.28 -8.31 1.37
CA ALA A 195 -16.60 -8.23 0.70
C ALA A 195 -17.71 -8.93 1.50
N GLN A 196 -17.35 -9.95 2.28
CA GLN A 196 -18.29 -10.73 3.10
C GLN A 196 -18.65 -10.04 4.42
N LEU A 197 -18.01 -8.92 4.76
CA LEU A 197 -18.30 -8.18 5.98
C LEU A 197 -19.71 -7.54 5.90
N PRO A 198 -20.42 -7.42 7.04
CA PRO A 198 -21.75 -6.83 7.05
C PRO A 198 -21.70 -5.35 6.64
N GLY A 199 -22.65 -4.92 5.81
CA GLY A 199 -22.85 -3.52 5.44
C GLY A 199 -21.83 -2.95 4.44
N VAL A 200 -21.07 -3.81 3.76
CA VAL A 200 -20.24 -3.43 2.61
C VAL A 200 -21.08 -2.77 1.53
N LEU A 201 -20.55 -1.71 0.94
CA LEU A 201 -21.13 -0.99 -0.20
C LEU A 201 -20.30 -1.13 -1.46
N GLY A 202 -18.99 -1.33 -1.34
CA GLY A 202 -18.10 -1.58 -2.46
C GLY A 202 -16.76 -2.14 -2.03
N THR A 203 -16.12 -2.87 -2.93
CA THR A 203 -14.89 -3.61 -2.66
C THR A 203 -13.93 -3.56 -3.85
N LYS A 204 -12.63 -3.63 -3.56
CA LYS A 204 -11.61 -4.03 -4.54
C LYS A 204 -10.84 -5.23 -4.01
N TRP A 205 -10.62 -6.22 -4.87
CA TRP A 205 -9.88 -7.44 -4.58
C TRP A 205 -8.51 -7.47 -5.26
N GLY A 206 -7.62 -8.28 -4.72
CA GLY A 206 -6.32 -8.63 -5.28
C GLY A 206 -5.98 -10.10 -5.05
N TRP A 207 -5.40 -10.74 -6.06
CA TRP A 207 -4.91 -12.12 -6.02
C TRP A 207 -3.63 -12.25 -6.83
N SER A 208 -2.78 -13.21 -6.49
CA SER A 208 -1.65 -13.63 -7.32
C SER A 208 -2.12 -14.62 -8.40
N ASP A 209 -1.36 -14.75 -9.49
CA ASP A 209 -1.61 -15.76 -10.54
C ASP A 209 -1.63 -17.19 -9.98
N ALA A 210 -0.76 -17.46 -9.00
CA ALA A 210 -0.69 -18.74 -8.29
C ALA A 210 -1.83 -18.94 -7.28
N ARG A 211 -2.63 -17.89 -7.00
CA ARG A 211 -3.74 -17.89 -6.04
C ARG A 211 -3.31 -18.31 -4.64
N ASP A 212 -2.11 -17.88 -4.25
CA ASP A 212 -1.49 -18.11 -2.94
C ASP A 212 -1.27 -16.81 -2.15
N LEU A 213 -1.64 -15.67 -2.72
CA LEU A 213 -1.71 -14.36 -2.08
C LEU A 213 -3.08 -13.76 -2.40
N HIS A 214 -3.78 -13.27 -1.38
CA HIS A 214 -5.07 -12.61 -1.56
C HIS A 214 -5.16 -11.36 -0.68
N SER A 215 -5.80 -10.32 -1.20
CA SER A 215 -6.09 -9.10 -0.48
C SER A 215 -7.42 -8.50 -0.91
N SER A 216 -8.02 -7.69 -0.04
CA SER A 216 -9.22 -6.93 -0.36
C SER A 216 -9.30 -5.67 0.50
N VAL A 217 -9.93 -4.63 -0.04
CA VAL A 217 -10.34 -3.43 0.70
C VAL A 217 -11.80 -3.12 0.37
N SER A 218 -12.60 -2.90 1.41
CA SER A 218 -14.02 -2.59 1.31
C SER A 218 -14.36 -1.35 2.10
N PHE A 219 -15.41 -0.65 1.68
CA PHE A 219 -16.02 0.41 2.46
C PHE A 219 -17.50 0.14 2.69
N GLY A 220 -18.00 0.62 3.83
CA GLY A 220 -19.41 0.70 4.15
C GLY A 220 -19.81 2.13 4.50
N ARG A 221 -20.93 2.30 5.21
CA ARG A 221 -21.36 3.63 5.66
C ARG A 221 -20.45 4.17 6.77
N GLY A 222 -19.48 5.01 6.37
CA GLY A 222 -18.61 5.70 7.31
C GLY A 222 -17.53 4.81 7.94
N TRP A 223 -17.17 3.71 7.28
CA TRP A 223 -16.06 2.86 7.68
C TRP A 223 -15.39 2.21 6.47
N VAL A 224 -14.12 1.82 6.66
CA VAL A 224 -13.29 1.14 5.66
C VAL A 224 -12.55 0.00 6.35
N ALA A 225 -12.42 -1.13 5.66
CA ALA A 225 -11.70 -2.31 6.14
C ALA A 225 -10.83 -2.89 5.03
N ALA A 226 -9.61 -3.31 5.35
CA ALA A 226 -8.73 -4.03 4.45
C ALA A 226 -8.11 -5.24 5.11
N ALA A 227 -7.91 -6.30 4.35
CA ALA A 227 -7.22 -7.50 4.78
C ALA A 227 -6.32 -8.05 3.66
N SER A 228 -5.24 -8.73 4.04
CA SER A 228 -4.33 -9.43 3.14
C SER A 228 -3.79 -10.69 3.82
N VAL A 229 -3.62 -11.77 3.07
CA VAL A 229 -3.10 -13.06 3.54
C VAL A 229 -2.17 -13.70 2.49
N VAL A 230 -1.23 -14.50 2.99
CA VAL A 230 -0.63 -15.59 2.20
C VAL A 230 -1.53 -16.81 2.37
N GLY A 231 -2.31 -17.12 1.34
CA GLY A 231 -3.36 -18.13 1.40
C GLY A 231 -4.33 -17.99 0.22
N SER A 232 -5.41 -18.75 0.28
CA SER A 232 -6.52 -18.74 -0.66
C SER A 232 -7.51 -17.59 -0.41
N ALA A 233 -8.48 -17.43 -1.31
CA ALA A 233 -9.62 -16.53 -1.11
C ALA A 233 -10.44 -16.89 0.14
N GLU A 234 -10.60 -18.19 0.43
CA GLU A 234 -11.28 -18.69 1.65
C GLU A 234 -10.50 -18.29 2.90
N ASP A 235 -9.17 -18.48 2.91
CA ASP A 235 -8.31 -18.04 4.03
C ASP A 235 -8.44 -16.52 4.28
N LEU A 236 -8.56 -15.72 3.20
CA LEU A 236 -8.77 -14.28 3.34
C LEU A 236 -10.14 -13.96 3.93
N THR A 237 -11.20 -14.65 3.51
CA THR A 237 -12.56 -14.47 4.03
C THR A 237 -12.60 -14.79 5.52
N GLU A 238 -12.17 -15.98 5.92
CA GLU A 238 -12.16 -16.41 7.33
C GLU A 238 -11.35 -15.43 8.19
N TYR A 239 -10.20 -14.99 7.69
CA TYR A 239 -9.36 -14.03 8.38
C TYR A 239 -10.02 -12.64 8.51
N ALA A 240 -10.65 -12.15 7.45
CA ALA A 240 -11.33 -10.86 7.45
C ALA A 240 -12.51 -10.88 8.44
N GLU A 241 -13.35 -11.91 8.42
CA GLU A 241 -14.46 -12.07 9.36
C GLU A 241 -13.95 -12.10 10.80
N ALA A 242 -12.96 -12.95 11.10
CA ALA A 242 -12.40 -13.10 12.43
C ALA A 242 -11.79 -11.80 12.99
N GLN A 243 -11.21 -10.94 12.14
CA GLN A 243 -10.55 -9.70 12.57
C GLN A 243 -11.46 -8.46 12.52
N LEU A 244 -12.42 -8.41 11.60
CA LEU A 244 -13.06 -7.16 11.16
C LEU A 244 -14.59 -7.16 11.22
N GLU A 245 -15.26 -8.31 11.38
CA GLU A 245 -16.72 -8.40 11.44
C GLU A 245 -17.30 -7.58 12.62
N GLY A 246 -16.79 -7.81 13.83
CA GLY A 246 -17.25 -7.07 15.02
C GLY A 246 -17.13 -5.54 14.88
N PRO A 247 -15.97 -4.99 14.46
CA PRO A 247 -15.84 -3.58 14.12
C PRO A 247 -16.84 -3.08 13.07
N ALA A 248 -17.10 -3.85 12.00
CA ALA A 248 -18.04 -3.50 10.94
C ALA A 248 -19.50 -3.48 11.44
N GLU A 249 -19.94 -4.51 12.17
CA GLU A 249 -21.26 -4.55 12.82
C GLU A 249 -21.47 -3.36 13.78
N ALA A 250 -20.46 -3.07 14.59
CA ALA A 250 -20.49 -1.94 15.52
C ALA A 250 -20.55 -0.58 14.81
N ALA A 251 -19.97 -0.46 13.61
CA ALA A 251 -20.10 0.75 12.80
C ALA A 251 -21.49 0.88 12.17
N ASN A 252 -22.05 -0.20 11.64
CA ASN A 252 -23.36 -0.21 10.99
C ASN A 252 -24.50 0.10 11.96
N SER A 253 -24.42 -0.43 13.19
CA SER A 253 -25.42 -0.19 14.24
C SER A 253 -25.44 1.23 14.79
N ARG A 254 -24.39 2.03 14.56
CA ARG A 254 -24.30 3.44 14.97
C ARG A 254 -24.72 4.42 13.88
N GLY A 255 -24.76 3.96 12.63
CA GLY A 255 -25.19 4.75 11.47
C GLY A 255 -26.68 4.61 11.13
N SER A 256 -27.46 3.88 11.96
CA SER A 256 -28.91 3.66 11.80
C SER A 256 -29.75 4.65 12.61
#